data_AF-A0A7S2L0W1-F1
#
_entry.id   AF-A0A7S2L0W1-F1
#
_cell.length_a   1.000
_cell.length_b   1.000
_cell.length_c   1.000
_cell.angle_alpha   90.00
_cell.angle_beta   90.00
_cell.angle_gamma   90.00
#
_symmetry.space_group_name_H-M   'P 1'
#
loop_
_entity.id
_entity.type
_entity.pdbx_description
1 polymer ?
#
loop_
_entity_poly.entity_id
_entity_poly.type
_entity_poly.pdbx_seq_one_letter_code
_entity_poly.pdbx_strand_id
1 'polypeptide(L)'
;MPETLPPALQRLGPLHIGAGVLPGVEPPTAQLRSVVEAVLRKQYHATPLDGEDLPDPRSIDGMRQVLQEEPCIAWAGQHAQTCVKLLKERSHSTGDLTPLGKESRQRSQVLARRCGGKPGRLPPVGAGGAGCVAAFFMKSASASTLSGAAAAKLAGVEVDVSPGLAWRLRELAAAEPSVVAWLVVEAYRGSAGHSADETVFMSRFTQLKAAVERNFPPEVRVELLVPPAAGAGRTAPPPGAAPPNRVGAFEVYLCCPEPLAAFGAVSLPAWTSDHDDASAPPHAFSAICLASKLQAKAWPAVESVLRRLVTAFPRIPLRVAVRNEDGLPVPGVRVEALSTQVLKPKSSDKLLEPEYDCGGSTHVAGCTNAEGICRFSVPVCVPLRLEASHETLMAPQARTVLYTSFKAAEDFVAERTLQLWQVEA
;
A
#
# COMPACT_ATOMS: atom_id res chain seq x y z
N MET A 1 30.39 -13.81 24.33
CA MET A 1 29.19 -13.23 24.97
C MET A 1 28.51 -12.37 23.93
N PRO A 2 27.47 -12.83 23.22
CA PRO A 2 26.82 -12.01 22.22
C PRO A 2 25.99 -10.95 22.95
N GLU A 3 26.26 -9.67 22.66
CA GLU A 3 25.53 -8.54 23.22
C GLU A 3 24.05 -8.64 22.83
N THR A 4 23.20 -8.90 23.81
CA THR A 4 21.75 -8.88 23.66
C THR A 4 21.28 -7.43 23.54
N LEU A 5 20.66 -7.13 22.39
CA LEU A 5 19.98 -5.86 22.14
C LEU A 5 18.97 -5.55 23.27
N PRO A 6 18.80 -4.26 23.66
CA PRO A 6 17.87 -3.86 24.72
C PRO A 6 16.43 -4.33 24.47
N PRO A 7 15.70 -4.80 25.50
CA PRO A 7 14.32 -5.28 25.39
C PRO A 7 13.31 -4.23 24.87
N ALA A 8 13.68 -2.94 24.87
CA ALA A 8 12.89 -1.87 24.25
C ALA A 8 12.86 -1.94 22.71
N LEU A 9 13.89 -2.51 22.07
CA LEU A 9 13.96 -2.68 20.61
C LEU A 9 13.31 -3.97 20.10
N GLN A 10 12.91 -4.87 21.02
CA GLN A 10 12.16 -6.10 20.70
C GLN A 10 10.63 -5.89 20.72
N ARG A 11 10.15 -4.70 21.13
CA ARG A 11 8.71 -4.39 21.23
C ARG A 11 8.15 -3.57 20.07
N LEU A 12 9.00 -3.15 19.14
CA LEU A 12 8.58 -2.42 17.95
C LEU A 12 8.26 -3.44 16.85
N GLY A 13 7.03 -3.96 16.90
CA GLY A 13 6.43 -4.73 15.81
C GLY A 13 6.22 -3.90 14.54
N PRO A 14 5.75 -4.52 13.44
CA PRO A 14 5.37 -3.81 12.21
C PRO A 14 4.51 -2.61 12.57
N LEU A 15 4.64 -1.51 11.80
CA LEU A 15 3.90 -0.24 11.94
C LEU A 15 2.66 -0.45 12.81
N HIS A 16 2.61 0.16 13.98
CA HIS A 16 1.55 -0.07 14.98
C HIS A 16 0.17 0.37 14.44
N ILE A 17 -0.36 -0.40 13.49
CA ILE A 17 -1.66 -0.23 12.85
C ILE A 17 -2.68 -0.49 13.95
N GLY A 18 -3.22 0.59 14.51
CA GLY A 18 -4.29 0.56 15.50
C GLY A 18 -3.87 0.42 16.96
N ALA A 19 -2.58 0.37 17.29
CA ALA A 19 -2.15 0.59 18.68
C ALA A 19 -1.88 2.08 18.85
N GLY A 20 -2.96 2.86 18.95
CA GLY A 20 -2.88 4.28 19.27
C GLY A 20 -1.98 4.45 20.50
N VAL A 21 -0.96 5.30 20.37
CA VAL A 21 -0.23 5.77 21.55
C VAL A 21 -1.26 6.49 22.41
N LEU A 22 -1.39 6.08 23.67
CA LEU A 22 -2.33 6.71 24.59
C LEU A 22 -2.10 8.23 24.56
N PRO A 23 -3.15 9.06 24.45
CA PRO A 23 -3.00 10.50 24.42
C PRO A 23 -2.20 10.95 25.65
N GLY A 24 -1.09 11.67 25.41
CA GLY A 24 -0.18 12.15 26.46
C GLY A 24 1.10 11.34 26.68
N VAL A 25 1.29 10.20 26.00
CA VAL A 25 2.57 9.46 26.01
C VAL A 25 3.36 9.85 24.76
N GLU A 26 4.61 10.31 24.91
CA GLU A 26 5.46 10.55 23.75
C GLU A 26 5.78 9.22 23.05
N PRO A 27 5.55 9.10 21.73
CA PRO A 27 5.92 7.91 20.98
C PRO A 27 7.45 7.74 21.02
N PRO A 28 7.95 6.50 21.12
CA PRO A 28 9.37 6.23 20.98
C PRO A 28 9.90 6.79 19.65
N THR A 29 11.05 7.47 19.67
CA THR A 29 11.68 8.05 18.47
C THR A 29 11.85 7.05 17.33
N ALA A 30 12.08 5.77 17.65
CA ALA A 30 12.18 4.70 16.66
C ALA A 30 10.86 4.46 15.88
N GLN A 31 9.71 4.65 16.52
CA GLN A 31 8.40 4.55 15.88
C GLN A 31 8.19 5.70 14.88
N LEU A 32 8.54 6.93 15.27
CA LEU A 32 8.48 8.10 14.37
C LEU A 32 9.46 7.98 13.19
N ARG A 33 10.66 7.41 13.40
CA ARG A 33 11.59 7.10 12.30
C ARG A 33 10.95 6.14 11.29
N SER A 34 10.28 5.10 11.78
CA SER A 34 9.56 4.14 10.94
C SER A 34 8.46 4.79 10.09
N VAL A 35 7.74 5.75 10.68
CA VAL A 35 6.75 6.57 9.97
C VAL A 35 7.39 7.40 8.86
N VAL A 36 8.49 8.11 9.16
CA VAL A 36 9.24 8.91 8.17
C VAL A 36 9.77 8.05 7.02
N GLU A 37 10.25 6.84 7.31
CA GLU A 37 10.66 5.86 6.30
C GLU A 37 9.52 5.50 5.35
N ALA A 38 8.34 5.21 5.90
CA ALA A 38 7.18 4.82 5.12
C ALA A 38 6.63 5.99 4.28
N VAL A 39 6.65 7.23 4.82
CA VAL A 39 6.30 8.45 4.05
C VAL A 39 7.23 8.62 2.86
N LEU A 40 8.55 8.45 3.05
CA LEU A 40 9.52 8.56 1.96
C LEU A 40 9.31 7.51 0.86
N ARG A 41 8.93 6.28 1.23
CA ARG A 41 8.56 5.26 0.23
C ARG A 41 7.29 5.65 -0.52
N LYS A 42 6.25 6.11 0.18
CA LYS A 42 5.01 6.57 -0.47
C LYS A 42 5.32 7.66 -1.50
N GLN A 43 6.16 8.63 -1.17
CA GLN A 43 6.58 9.66 -2.13
C GLN A 43 7.36 9.13 -3.32
N TYR A 44 8.22 8.13 -3.11
CA TYR A 44 9.01 7.54 -4.19
C TYR A 44 8.13 6.75 -5.17
N HIS A 45 7.10 6.07 -4.65
CA HIS A 45 6.14 5.32 -5.45
C HIS A 45 4.98 6.16 -5.97
N ALA A 46 4.81 7.39 -5.47
CA ALA A 46 3.85 8.32 -6.02
C ALA A 46 4.33 8.73 -7.41
N THR A 47 3.71 8.15 -8.43
CA THR A 47 3.80 8.70 -9.79
C THR A 47 3.10 10.05 -9.74
N PRO A 48 3.80 11.18 -9.93
CA PRO A 48 3.13 12.47 -9.97
C PRO A 48 2.11 12.41 -11.10
N LEU A 49 0.82 12.48 -10.75
CA LEU A 49 -0.21 12.73 -11.74
C LEU A 49 -0.01 14.17 -12.22
N ASP A 50 -0.10 14.39 -13.53
CA ASP A 50 0.17 15.70 -14.14
C ASP A 50 -0.61 16.81 -13.41
N GLY A 51 0.12 17.76 -12.82
CA GLY A 51 -0.43 18.96 -12.20
C GLY A 51 -0.85 18.86 -10.72
N GLU A 52 -0.47 17.81 -9.98
CA GLU A 52 -0.76 17.74 -8.54
C GLU A 52 0.26 18.49 -7.67
N ASP A 53 -0.22 19.44 -6.86
CA ASP A 53 0.51 19.96 -5.70
C ASP A 53 0.46 18.91 -4.58
N LEU A 54 1.36 17.92 -4.67
CA LEU A 54 1.54 16.95 -3.58
C LEU A 54 2.03 17.69 -2.33
N PRO A 55 1.45 17.42 -1.14
CA PRO A 55 1.92 18.03 0.10
C PRO A 55 3.41 17.78 0.30
N ASP A 56 4.20 18.84 0.48
CA ASP A 56 5.64 18.71 0.70
C ASP A 56 5.91 18.27 2.14
N PRO A 57 6.36 17.02 2.39
CA PRO A 57 6.64 16.53 3.73
C PRO A 57 7.90 17.15 4.33
N ARG A 58 8.63 18.00 3.59
CA ARG A 58 9.71 18.82 4.17
C ARG A 58 9.16 20.01 4.95
N SER A 59 7.91 20.39 4.69
CA SER A 59 7.14 21.36 5.49
C SER A 59 6.39 20.66 6.62
N ILE A 60 6.12 21.37 7.73
CA ILE A 60 5.37 20.80 8.86
C ILE A 60 3.93 20.51 8.46
N ASP A 61 3.29 21.42 7.71
CA ASP A 61 1.89 21.28 7.30
C ASP A 61 1.73 20.19 6.24
N GLY A 62 2.63 20.11 5.26
CA GLY A 62 2.63 19.02 4.27
C GLY A 62 2.89 17.66 4.91
N MET A 63 3.84 17.54 5.86
CA MET A 63 4.03 16.29 6.61
C MET A 63 2.79 15.93 7.42
N ARG A 64 2.16 16.91 8.11
CA ARG A 64 0.93 16.68 8.88
C ARG A 64 -0.18 16.17 7.97
N GLN A 65 -0.36 16.78 6.80
CA GLN A 65 -1.36 16.37 5.82
C GLN A 65 -1.12 14.93 5.35
N VAL A 66 0.10 14.58 4.92
CA VAL A 66 0.45 13.21 4.49
C VAL A 66 0.15 12.19 5.58
N LEU A 67 0.45 12.50 6.84
CA LEU A 67 0.19 11.60 7.97
C LEU A 67 -1.31 11.45 8.24
N GLN A 68 -2.08 12.53 8.16
CA GLN A 68 -3.53 12.51 8.39
C GLN A 68 -4.29 11.76 7.28
N GLU A 69 -3.78 11.76 6.05
CA GLU A 69 -4.35 11.00 4.93
C GLU A 69 -4.21 9.47 5.09
N GLU A 70 -3.32 9.02 5.97
CA GLU A 70 -2.99 7.61 6.20
C GLU A 70 -3.49 7.15 7.59
N PRO A 71 -4.64 6.44 7.69
CA PRO A 71 -5.23 6.10 8.98
C PRO A 71 -4.33 5.27 9.90
N CYS A 72 -3.45 4.45 9.32
CA CYS A 72 -2.52 3.63 10.07
C CYS A 72 -1.45 4.44 10.84
N ILE A 73 -1.21 5.69 10.44
CA ILE A 73 -0.23 6.59 11.03
C ILE A 73 -0.81 7.98 11.37
N ALA A 74 -2.13 8.19 11.26
CA ALA A 74 -2.76 9.49 11.50
C ALA A 74 -2.42 10.07 12.89
N TRP A 75 -2.24 9.20 13.88
CA TRP A 75 -1.76 9.55 15.22
C TRP A 75 -0.41 10.30 15.20
N ALA A 76 0.45 10.05 14.20
CA ALA A 76 1.75 10.71 14.07
C ALA A 76 1.63 12.16 13.57
N GLY A 77 0.46 12.59 13.08
CA GLY A 77 0.22 13.96 12.61
C GLY A 77 0.51 15.03 13.67
N GLN A 78 0.23 14.74 14.95
CA GLN A 78 0.56 15.65 16.06
C GLN A 78 2.08 15.78 16.30
N HIS A 79 2.88 14.85 15.76
CA HIS A 79 4.33 14.83 15.85
C HIS A 79 5.01 15.24 14.52
N ALA A 80 4.28 15.89 13.60
CA ALA A 80 4.80 16.28 12.29
C ALA A 80 6.12 17.06 12.35
N GLN A 81 6.28 17.96 13.33
CA GLN A 81 7.54 18.70 13.53
C GLN A 81 8.73 17.77 13.78
N THR A 82 8.56 16.76 14.65
CA THR A 82 9.58 15.75 14.94
C THR A 82 9.86 14.89 13.71
N CYS A 83 8.82 14.50 12.96
CA CYS A 83 8.97 13.77 11.70
C CYS A 83 9.78 14.56 10.65
N VAL A 84 9.51 15.86 10.49
CA VAL A 84 10.28 16.75 9.60
C VAL A 84 11.74 16.86 10.05
N LYS A 85 11.98 16.96 11.35
CA LYS A 85 13.35 16.99 11.90
C LYS A 85 14.10 15.69 11.57
N LEU A 86 13.49 14.54 11.82
CA LEU A 86 14.06 13.22 11.48
C LEU A 86 14.29 13.07 9.97
N LEU A 87 13.38 13.58 9.14
CA LEU A 87 13.52 13.59 7.69
C LEU A 87 14.74 14.42 7.24
N LYS A 88 14.95 15.59 7.86
CA LYS A 88 16.14 16.44 7.59
C LYS A 88 17.42 15.80 8.08
N GLU A 89 17.44 15.24 9.29
CA GLU A 89 18.60 14.51 9.82
C GLU A 89 19.01 13.37 8.87
N ARG A 90 18.04 12.62 8.36
CA ARG A 90 18.28 11.57 7.38
C ARG A 90 18.94 12.12 6.11
N SER A 91 18.40 13.19 5.52
CA SER A 91 18.94 13.75 4.27
C SER A 91 20.38 14.24 4.42
N HIS A 92 20.76 14.71 5.61
CA HIS A 92 22.13 15.14 5.93
C HIS A 92 23.07 13.96 6.21
N SER A 93 22.56 12.89 6.83
CA SER A 93 23.34 11.67 7.07
C SER A 93 23.68 10.90 5.78
N THR A 94 22.86 11.04 4.73
CA THR A 94 23.13 10.50 3.38
C THR A 94 24.01 11.42 2.52
N GLY A 95 24.82 12.28 3.14
CA GLY A 95 25.65 13.33 2.52
C GLY A 95 26.68 12.91 1.46
N ASP A 96 26.71 11.65 1.03
CA ASP A 96 27.51 11.16 -0.11
C ASP A 96 26.70 10.91 -1.40
N LEU A 97 25.39 11.18 -1.41
CA LEU A 97 24.60 11.17 -2.64
C LEU A 97 24.17 12.59 -2.98
N THR A 98 25.09 13.33 -3.62
CA THR A 98 24.74 14.56 -4.33
C THR A 98 23.54 14.33 -5.26
N PRO A 99 22.63 15.31 -5.43
CA PRO A 99 21.57 15.21 -6.42
C PRO A 99 22.18 14.97 -7.80
N LEU A 100 21.58 14.06 -8.56
CA LEU A 100 21.89 13.56 -9.91
C LEU A 100 21.98 14.65 -11.02
N GLY A 101 22.59 15.80 -10.76
CA GLY A 101 22.79 16.90 -11.72
C GLY A 101 24.21 17.00 -12.29
N LYS A 102 25.24 16.53 -11.56
CA LYS A 102 26.65 16.72 -11.98
C LYS A 102 27.28 15.46 -12.61
N GLU A 103 26.98 14.27 -12.11
CA GLU A 103 27.52 13.02 -12.69
C GLU A 103 26.87 12.66 -14.04
N SER A 104 25.63 13.09 -14.30
CA SER A 104 24.97 12.95 -15.60
C SER A 104 25.72 13.66 -16.73
N ARG A 105 26.29 14.85 -16.46
CA ARG A 105 27.12 15.58 -17.44
C ARG A 105 28.46 14.88 -17.67
N GLN A 106 29.08 14.31 -16.65
CA GLN A 106 30.33 13.58 -16.81
C GLN A 106 30.12 12.23 -17.52
N ARG A 107 29.06 11.47 -17.21
CA ARG A 107 28.74 10.22 -17.92
C ARG A 107 28.31 10.47 -19.37
N SER A 108 27.54 11.52 -19.65
CA SER A 108 27.25 11.95 -21.03
C SER A 108 28.50 12.41 -21.79
N GLN A 109 29.45 13.07 -21.14
CA GLN A 109 30.74 13.43 -21.78
C GLN A 109 31.64 12.22 -22.03
N VAL A 110 31.62 11.21 -21.14
CA VAL A 110 32.38 9.96 -21.31
C VAL A 110 31.76 9.07 -22.40
N LEU A 111 30.43 9.03 -22.52
CA LEU A 111 29.72 8.34 -23.61
C LEU A 111 29.88 9.08 -24.95
N ALA A 112 29.82 10.41 -24.98
CA ALA A 112 30.08 11.18 -26.20
C ALA A 112 31.50 10.98 -26.74
N ARG A 113 32.49 10.77 -25.85
CA ARG A 113 33.87 10.42 -26.25
C ARG A 113 34.01 8.98 -26.78
N ARG A 114 33.19 8.03 -26.32
CA ARG A 114 33.19 6.64 -26.81
C ARG A 114 32.46 6.45 -28.14
N CYS A 115 31.56 7.36 -28.51
CA CYS A 115 30.80 7.30 -29.76
C CYS A 115 31.37 8.17 -30.91
N GLY A 116 32.61 8.66 -30.81
CA GLY A 116 33.31 9.30 -31.94
C GLY A 116 32.71 10.60 -32.47
N GLY A 117 31.75 11.22 -31.77
CA GLY A 117 31.08 12.44 -32.23
C GLY A 117 31.88 13.70 -31.88
N LYS A 118 32.25 14.50 -32.89
CA LYS A 118 32.71 15.88 -32.67
C LYS A 118 31.59 16.70 -31.98
N PRO A 119 31.91 17.56 -31.00
CA PRO A 119 30.91 18.42 -30.39
C PRO A 119 30.41 19.44 -31.43
N GLY A 120 29.11 19.48 -31.71
CA GLY A 120 28.50 20.58 -32.48
C GLY A 120 27.59 20.23 -33.65
N ARG A 121 27.17 18.96 -33.85
CA ARG A 121 26.07 18.65 -34.77
C ARG A 121 25.02 17.78 -34.09
N LEU A 122 23.83 18.35 -33.89
CA LEU A 122 22.62 17.57 -33.60
C LEU A 122 22.34 16.68 -34.82
N PRO A 123 22.05 15.38 -34.65
CA PRO A 123 21.59 14.55 -35.75
C PRO A 123 20.20 15.04 -36.22
N PRO A 124 19.88 14.88 -37.53
CA PRO A 124 18.62 15.33 -38.08
C PRO A 124 17.45 14.58 -37.46
N VAL A 125 16.42 15.33 -37.10
CA VAL A 125 15.16 14.84 -36.56
C VAL A 125 14.40 14.16 -37.71
N GLY A 126 14.53 12.84 -37.80
CA GLY A 126 13.85 12.01 -38.78
C GLY A 126 13.32 10.75 -38.13
N ALA A 127 11.99 10.63 -38.08
CA ALA A 127 11.15 9.45 -37.86
C ALA A 127 11.78 8.28 -37.07
N GLY A 128 11.41 8.13 -35.78
CA GLY A 128 11.72 6.92 -34.99
C GLY A 128 11.93 7.10 -33.49
N GLY A 129 11.71 8.31 -32.93
CA GLY A 129 12.06 8.66 -31.56
C GLY A 129 11.03 8.37 -30.46
N ALA A 130 10.12 7.41 -30.63
CA ALA A 130 9.15 7.04 -29.59
C ALA A 130 9.53 5.79 -28.77
N GLY A 131 10.53 5.03 -29.21
CA GLY A 131 10.86 3.71 -28.62
C GLY A 131 11.89 3.71 -27.48
N CYS A 132 12.66 4.79 -27.27
CA CYS A 132 13.82 4.74 -26.35
C CYS A 132 13.60 5.49 -25.02
N VAL A 133 12.48 6.19 -24.84
CA VAL A 133 12.17 6.89 -23.57
C VAL A 133 11.34 6.00 -22.63
N ALA A 134 10.54 5.07 -23.15
CA ALA A 134 9.74 4.14 -22.34
C ALA A 134 10.60 3.09 -21.60
N ALA A 135 11.75 2.67 -22.18
CA ALA A 135 12.62 1.68 -21.56
C ALA A 135 13.51 2.24 -20.43
N PHE A 136 13.63 3.57 -20.29
CA PHE A 136 14.42 4.21 -19.24
C PHE A 136 13.61 4.65 -18.01
N PHE A 137 12.27 4.69 -18.11
CA PHE A 137 11.37 5.03 -17.00
C PHE A 137 10.67 3.83 -16.34
N MET A 138 10.90 2.60 -16.81
CA MET A 138 10.26 1.38 -16.25
C MET A 138 11.23 0.37 -15.62
N LYS A 139 12.42 0.80 -15.21
CA LYS A 139 13.14 0.08 -14.15
C LYS A 139 12.77 0.73 -12.82
N SER A 140 11.83 0.11 -12.10
CA SER A 140 11.73 0.26 -10.65
C SER A 140 13.06 -0.21 -10.04
N ALA A 141 14.06 0.67 -10.02
CA ALA A 141 15.37 0.43 -9.42
C ALA A 141 15.32 0.65 -7.90
N SER A 142 14.25 0.18 -7.25
CA SER A 142 13.82 0.58 -5.90
C SER A 142 14.26 -0.38 -4.78
N ALA A 143 15.42 -1.03 -4.91
CA ALA A 143 15.93 -1.93 -3.87
C ALA A 143 17.20 -1.45 -3.13
N SER A 144 17.75 -0.25 -3.37
CA SER A 144 19.15 0.03 -2.96
C SER A 144 19.41 1.12 -1.93
N THR A 145 18.43 1.86 -1.39
CA THR A 145 18.74 2.97 -0.44
C THR A 145 18.39 2.71 1.03
N LEU A 146 17.73 1.59 1.33
CA LEU A 146 17.71 0.95 2.65
C LEU A 146 18.20 -0.47 2.44
N SER A 147 19.09 -0.98 3.29
CA SER A 147 19.37 -2.42 3.27
C SER A 147 18.03 -3.15 3.43
N GLY A 148 17.74 -4.11 2.55
CA GLY A 148 16.45 -4.81 2.52
C GLY A 148 16.02 -5.35 3.89
N ALA A 149 16.98 -5.67 4.76
CA ALA A 149 16.75 -6.13 6.13
C ALA A 149 16.08 -5.09 7.05
N ALA A 150 16.50 -3.82 7.02
CA ALA A 150 15.89 -2.78 7.87
C ALA A 150 14.47 -2.46 7.39
N ALA A 151 14.27 -2.46 6.07
CA ALA A 151 12.97 -2.28 5.47
C ALA A 151 12.01 -3.43 5.82
N ALA A 152 12.47 -4.67 5.69
CA ALA A 152 11.74 -5.90 5.99
C ALA A 152 11.27 -5.92 7.46
N LYS A 153 12.16 -5.56 8.39
CA LYS A 153 11.84 -5.46 9.82
C LYS A 153 10.71 -4.47 10.11
N LEU A 154 10.68 -3.32 9.43
CA LEU A 154 9.62 -2.31 9.62
C LEU A 154 8.25 -2.77 9.10
N ALA A 155 8.24 -3.55 8.02
CA ALA A 155 7.03 -4.20 7.51
C ALA A 155 6.67 -5.46 8.30
N GLY A 156 7.48 -5.88 9.28
CA GLY A 156 7.32 -7.13 10.00
C GLY A 156 7.43 -8.38 9.13
N VAL A 157 8.02 -8.26 7.94
CA VAL A 157 8.31 -9.38 7.05
C VAL A 157 9.73 -9.82 7.34
N GLU A 158 9.91 -11.06 7.79
CA GLU A 158 11.26 -11.56 8.04
C GLU A 158 11.96 -11.93 6.73
N VAL A 159 13.29 -11.75 6.71
CA VAL A 159 14.11 -11.91 5.50
C VAL A 159 14.04 -13.33 4.96
N ASP A 160 13.98 -14.32 5.84
CA ASP A 160 13.88 -15.76 5.53
C ASP A 160 12.49 -16.16 4.99
N VAL A 161 11.43 -15.45 5.37
CA VAL A 161 10.06 -15.69 4.87
C VAL A 161 9.83 -15.06 3.49
N SER A 162 10.53 -13.95 3.19
CA SER A 162 10.30 -13.17 1.96
C SER A 162 10.41 -13.94 0.64
N PRO A 163 11.37 -14.87 0.42
CA PRO A 163 11.46 -15.63 -0.83
C PRO A 163 10.30 -16.63 -0.96
N GLY A 164 9.87 -17.23 0.15
CA GLY A 164 8.71 -18.11 0.20
C GLY A 164 7.41 -17.40 -0.13
N LEU A 165 7.21 -16.18 0.40
CA LEU A 165 6.08 -15.33 0.03
C LEU A 165 6.11 -14.99 -1.46
N ALA A 166 7.26 -14.55 -1.97
CA ALA A 166 7.42 -14.18 -3.38
C ALA A 166 7.09 -15.34 -4.33
N TRP A 167 7.60 -16.54 -4.02
CA TRP A 167 7.31 -17.75 -4.78
C TRP A 167 5.81 -18.09 -4.74
N ARG A 168 5.22 -18.12 -3.53
CA ARG A 168 3.81 -18.48 -3.35
C ARG A 168 2.86 -17.53 -4.08
N LEU A 169 3.14 -16.23 -4.04
CA LEU A 169 2.31 -15.22 -4.70
C LEU A 169 2.33 -15.34 -6.22
N ARG A 170 3.43 -15.79 -6.84
CA ARG A 170 3.46 -16.06 -8.28
C ARG A 170 2.55 -17.22 -8.66
N GLU A 171 2.59 -18.32 -7.89
CA GLU A 171 1.68 -19.43 -8.12
C GLU A 171 0.21 -18.98 -8.02
N LEU A 172 -0.10 -18.19 -6.98
CA LEU A 172 -1.46 -17.70 -6.75
C LEU A 172 -1.90 -16.70 -7.83
N ALA A 173 -1.04 -15.76 -8.23
CA ALA A 173 -1.36 -14.77 -9.26
C ALA A 173 -1.51 -15.41 -10.64
N ALA A 174 -0.76 -16.47 -10.95
CA ALA A 174 -0.94 -17.24 -12.18
C ALA A 174 -2.27 -18.01 -12.19
N ALA A 175 -2.71 -18.52 -11.04
CA ALA A 175 -3.97 -19.25 -10.91
C ALA A 175 -5.20 -18.33 -10.87
N GLU A 176 -5.08 -17.16 -10.25
CA GLU A 176 -6.19 -16.23 -9.98
C GLU A 176 -5.82 -14.79 -10.39
N PRO A 177 -5.80 -14.46 -11.70
CA PRO A 177 -5.34 -13.16 -12.19
C PRO A 177 -6.28 -11.99 -11.83
N SER A 178 -7.52 -12.27 -11.40
CA SER A 178 -8.48 -11.26 -10.95
C SER A 178 -8.27 -10.81 -9.50
N VAL A 179 -7.43 -11.50 -8.73
CA VAL A 179 -7.16 -11.18 -7.33
C VAL A 179 -6.14 -10.05 -7.24
N VAL A 180 -6.43 -9.07 -6.40
CA VAL A 180 -5.62 -7.85 -6.26
C VAL A 180 -5.00 -7.71 -4.87
N ALA A 181 -5.43 -8.53 -3.91
CA ALA A 181 -4.81 -8.64 -2.60
C ALA A 181 -4.89 -10.07 -2.06
N TRP A 182 -3.78 -10.57 -1.52
CA TRP A 182 -3.70 -11.86 -0.83
C TRP A 182 -3.35 -11.64 0.63
N LEU A 183 -4.10 -12.27 1.53
CA LEU A 183 -3.68 -12.52 2.89
C LEU A 183 -3.00 -13.89 2.92
N VAL A 184 -1.67 -13.88 2.94
CA VAL A 184 -0.89 -15.11 3.04
C VAL A 184 -0.62 -15.39 4.52
N VAL A 185 -1.04 -16.57 4.97
CA VAL A 185 -0.88 -17.03 6.35
C VAL A 185 0.25 -18.05 6.42
N GLU A 186 1.30 -17.70 7.15
CA GLU A 186 2.28 -18.67 7.61
C GLU A 186 1.72 -19.35 8.85
N ALA A 187 1.51 -20.67 8.77
CA ALA A 187 1.02 -21.47 9.87
C ALA A 187 2.01 -22.61 10.13
N TYR A 188 2.39 -22.80 11.39
CA TYR A 188 3.24 -23.91 11.81
C TYR A 188 2.68 -25.24 11.33
N ARG A 189 3.57 -26.08 10.79
CA ARG A 189 3.28 -27.46 10.40
C ARG A 189 4.17 -28.36 11.20
N GLY A 190 3.57 -29.26 11.98
CA GLY A 190 4.29 -30.15 12.86
C GLY A 190 5.47 -30.82 12.14
N SER A 191 6.66 -30.75 12.74
CA SER A 191 7.70 -31.74 12.46
C SER A 191 7.41 -32.97 13.31
N ALA A 192 7.67 -34.17 12.80
CA ALA A 192 7.53 -35.41 13.58
C ALA A 192 8.18 -35.24 14.97
N GLY A 193 7.37 -35.28 16.03
CA GLY A 193 7.83 -35.16 17.41
C GLY A 193 7.50 -33.86 18.16
N HIS A 194 6.81 -32.88 17.57
CA HIS A 194 6.28 -31.71 18.31
C HIS A 194 4.75 -31.78 18.37
N SER A 195 4.21 -31.87 19.60
CA SER A 195 2.77 -32.05 19.88
C SER A 195 1.94 -30.76 19.76
N ALA A 196 2.49 -29.69 19.18
CA ALA A 196 1.67 -28.53 18.84
C ALA A 196 0.73 -28.97 17.72
N ASP A 197 -0.53 -29.14 18.08
CA ASP A 197 -1.53 -29.75 17.23
C ASP A 197 -1.77 -28.87 15.99
N GLU A 198 -1.27 -29.33 14.83
CA GLU A 198 -1.45 -28.68 13.52
C GLU A 198 -2.93 -28.35 13.27
N THR A 199 -3.84 -29.17 13.82
CA THR A 199 -5.28 -28.95 13.74
C THR A 199 -5.71 -27.60 14.32
N VAL A 200 -5.06 -27.10 15.38
CA VAL A 200 -5.36 -25.79 15.97
C VAL A 200 -4.95 -24.67 15.01
N PHE A 201 -3.76 -24.77 14.39
CA PHE A 201 -3.30 -23.78 13.42
C PHE A 201 -4.21 -23.76 12.18
N MET A 202 -4.59 -24.93 11.68
CA MET A 202 -5.49 -25.04 10.53
C MET A 202 -6.91 -24.56 10.87
N SER A 203 -7.43 -24.88 12.05
CA SER A 203 -8.74 -24.38 12.52
C SER A 203 -8.75 -22.85 12.58
N ARG A 204 -7.69 -22.23 13.12
CA ARG A 204 -7.54 -20.76 13.15
C ARG A 204 -7.42 -20.15 11.76
N PHE A 205 -6.69 -20.78 10.86
CA PHE A 205 -6.62 -20.37 9.46
C PHE A 205 -8.01 -20.40 8.81
N THR A 206 -8.77 -21.50 8.95
CA THR A 206 -10.11 -21.62 8.38
C THR A 206 -11.08 -20.57 8.93
N GLN A 207 -11.03 -20.30 10.24
CA GLN A 207 -11.84 -19.24 10.86
C GLN A 207 -11.50 -17.86 10.26
N LEU A 208 -10.21 -17.54 10.13
CA LEU A 208 -9.76 -16.29 9.53
C LEU A 208 -10.16 -16.18 8.06
N LYS A 209 -9.94 -17.25 7.27
CA LYS A 209 -10.31 -17.31 5.85
C LYS A 209 -11.79 -17.05 5.64
N ALA A 210 -12.65 -17.78 6.36
CA ALA A 210 -14.09 -17.60 6.28
C ALA A 210 -14.53 -16.18 6.70
N ALA A 211 -13.89 -15.62 7.73
CA ALA A 211 -14.21 -14.26 8.18
C ALA A 211 -13.80 -13.20 7.15
N VAL A 212 -12.65 -13.32 6.51
CA VAL A 212 -12.21 -12.38 5.47
C VAL A 212 -13.08 -12.52 4.22
N GLU A 213 -13.28 -13.73 3.70
CA GLU A 213 -14.06 -13.97 2.48
C GLU A 213 -15.55 -13.61 2.63
N ARG A 214 -16.07 -13.56 3.87
CA ARG A 214 -17.41 -13.05 4.17
C ARG A 214 -17.51 -11.52 4.14
N ASN A 215 -16.44 -10.81 4.50
CA ASN A 215 -16.46 -9.36 4.71
C ASN A 215 -15.83 -8.54 3.57
N PHE A 216 -15.03 -9.18 2.72
CA PHE A 216 -14.28 -8.54 1.64
C PHE A 216 -14.71 -9.09 0.28
N PRO A 217 -14.53 -8.29 -0.79
CA PRO A 217 -14.92 -8.70 -2.13
C PRO A 217 -14.05 -9.85 -2.65
N PRO A 218 -14.47 -10.56 -3.71
CA PRO A 218 -13.76 -11.74 -4.20
C PRO A 218 -12.34 -11.46 -4.73
N GLU A 219 -11.96 -10.21 -4.94
CA GLU A 219 -10.60 -9.83 -5.31
C GLU A 219 -9.62 -9.82 -4.12
N VAL A 220 -10.11 -10.13 -2.91
CA VAL A 220 -9.30 -10.40 -1.71
C VAL A 220 -9.37 -11.90 -1.38
N ARG A 221 -8.21 -12.55 -1.27
CA ARG A 221 -8.11 -13.99 -0.97
C ARG A 221 -7.28 -14.27 0.26
N VAL A 222 -7.59 -15.37 0.96
CA VAL A 222 -6.78 -15.85 2.08
C VAL A 222 -6.20 -17.22 1.75
N GLU A 223 -4.87 -17.30 1.79
CA GLU A 223 -4.13 -18.48 1.36
C GLU A 223 -3.05 -18.86 2.36
N LEU A 224 -2.69 -20.14 2.40
CA LEU A 224 -1.55 -20.61 3.19
C LEU A 224 -0.25 -20.36 2.43
N LEU A 225 0.79 -19.95 3.17
CA LEU A 225 2.14 -19.80 2.64
C LEU A 225 2.67 -21.14 2.10
N VAL A 226 2.50 -22.20 2.88
CA VAL A 226 2.74 -23.59 2.46
C VAL A 226 1.37 -24.26 2.47
N PRO A 227 0.83 -24.75 1.34
CA PRO A 227 -0.47 -25.43 1.30
C PRO A 227 -0.36 -26.90 1.74
N PRO A 228 -1.42 -27.53 2.28
CA PRO A 228 -1.36 -28.92 2.75
C PRO A 228 -0.93 -29.85 1.60
N ALA A 229 -0.16 -30.90 1.93
CA ALA A 229 0.35 -31.84 0.96
C ALA A 229 -0.83 -32.57 0.29
N ALA A 230 -1.27 -32.07 -0.86
CA ALA A 230 -2.36 -32.63 -1.62
C ALA A 230 -1.86 -32.88 -3.05
N GLY A 231 -1.67 -34.17 -3.38
CA GLY A 231 -1.69 -34.73 -4.73
C GLY A 231 -0.54 -34.36 -5.68
N ALA A 232 -0.13 -35.33 -6.48
CA ALA A 232 0.86 -35.17 -7.54
C ALA A 232 0.46 -34.03 -8.51
N GLY A 233 1.37 -33.06 -8.73
CA GLY A 233 1.16 -31.97 -9.70
C GLY A 233 1.65 -30.59 -9.24
N ARG A 234 2.05 -30.42 -7.97
CA ARG A 234 2.63 -29.15 -7.51
C ARG A 234 4.12 -29.10 -7.76
N THR A 235 4.57 -28.02 -8.40
CA THR A 235 5.97 -27.65 -8.49
C THR A 235 6.54 -27.49 -7.09
N ALA A 236 7.57 -28.27 -6.76
CA ALA A 236 8.29 -28.06 -5.52
C ALA A 236 8.87 -26.63 -5.51
N PRO A 237 8.90 -25.95 -4.35
CA PRO A 237 9.58 -24.67 -4.27
C PRO A 237 11.04 -24.86 -4.68
N PRO A 238 11.60 -23.96 -5.50
CA PRO A 238 13.00 -24.06 -5.89
C PRO A 238 13.92 -23.94 -4.66
N PRO A 239 15.18 -24.40 -4.77
CA PRO A 239 16.15 -24.29 -3.68
C PRO A 239 16.25 -22.84 -3.18
N GLY A 240 16.04 -22.60 -1.88
CA GLY A 240 16.07 -21.26 -1.29
C GLY A 240 14.75 -20.47 -1.33
N ALA A 241 13.70 -20.98 -2.00
CA ALA A 241 12.34 -20.43 -1.93
C ALA A 241 11.43 -21.18 -0.93
N ALA A 242 11.89 -22.30 -0.37
CA ALA A 242 11.11 -23.03 0.62
C ALA A 242 10.87 -22.13 1.84
N PRO A 243 9.61 -21.84 2.21
CA PRO A 243 9.33 -21.04 3.39
C PRO A 243 9.91 -21.72 4.63
N PRO A 244 10.51 -20.98 5.57
CA PRO A 244 11.02 -21.56 6.80
C PRO A 244 9.85 -22.14 7.60
N ASN A 245 9.96 -23.39 8.04
CA ASN A 245 8.96 -23.98 8.94
C ASN A 245 9.25 -23.55 10.38
N ARG A 246 8.74 -22.38 10.76
CA ARG A 246 9.01 -21.79 12.06
C ARG A 246 8.06 -22.35 13.12
N VAL A 247 8.64 -22.96 14.16
CA VAL A 247 7.88 -23.59 15.24
C VAL A 247 6.98 -22.56 15.93
N GLY A 248 5.69 -22.84 15.96
CA GLY A 248 4.71 -22.00 16.64
C GLY A 248 4.24 -20.77 15.85
N ALA A 249 4.75 -20.54 14.63
CA ALA A 249 4.43 -19.37 13.81
C ALA A 249 2.96 -19.35 13.37
N PHE A 250 2.31 -18.21 13.54
CA PHE A 250 1.02 -17.88 12.92
C PHE A 250 1.09 -16.41 12.53
N GLU A 251 1.55 -16.16 11.32
CA GLU A 251 1.85 -14.83 10.80
C GLU A 251 0.92 -14.54 9.64
N VAL A 252 0.33 -13.36 9.63
CA VAL A 252 -0.64 -12.94 8.62
C VAL A 252 -0.04 -11.79 7.83
N TYR A 253 0.24 -12.02 6.55
CA TYR A 253 0.82 -11.02 5.66
C TYR A 253 -0.23 -10.53 4.67
N LEU A 254 -0.39 -9.22 4.53
CA LEU A 254 -1.08 -8.62 3.38
C LEU A 254 -0.07 -8.46 2.26
N CYS A 255 -0.38 -9.04 1.11
CA CYS A 255 0.45 -9.01 -0.08
C CYS A 255 -0.35 -8.44 -1.26
N CYS A 256 0.26 -7.50 -1.98
CA CYS A 256 -0.38 -6.82 -3.10
C CYS A 256 0.59 -6.72 -4.30
N PRO A 257 0.10 -6.79 -5.54
CA PRO A 257 0.92 -6.61 -6.73
C PRO A 257 1.31 -5.13 -6.89
N GLU A 258 2.56 -4.84 -7.22
CA GLU A 258 2.96 -3.46 -7.53
C GLU A 258 2.25 -2.99 -8.82
N PRO A 259 1.82 -1.70 -8.90
CA PRO A 259 2.12 -0.59 -7.99
C PRO A 259 1.19 -0.47 -6.77
N LEU A 260 0.24 -1.39 -6.57
CA LEU A 260 -0.63 -1.40 -5.40
C LEU A 260 0.17 -1.87 -4.19
N ALA A 261 0.81 -0.95 -3.47
CA ALA A 261 1.56 -1.25 -2.26
C ALA A 261 0.87 -0.67 -1.03
N ALA A 262 0.68 -1.51 -0.01
CA ALA A 262 0.20 -1.05 1.29
C ALA A 262 1.19 -0.08 1.93
N PHE A 263 0.70 0.89 2.71
CA PHE A 263 1.58 1.85 3.37
C PHE A 263 2.56 1.12 4.30
N GLY A 264 3.86 1.34 4.08
CA GLY A 264 4.93 0.69 4.84
C GLY A 264 5.24 -0.75 4.46
N ALA A 265 4.61 -1.27 3.41
CA ALA A 265 5.00 -2.56 2.82
C ALA A 265 6.45 -2.54 2.31
N VAL A 266 6.97 -3.73 2.10
CA VAL A 266 8.26 -3.97 1.46
C VAL A 266 8.08 -4.71 0.16
N SER A 267 8.82 -4.31 -0.86
CA SER A 267 8.94 -5.09 -2.08
C SER A 267 9.57 -6.44 -1.76
N LEU A 268 8.91 -7.50 -2.21
CA LEU A 268 9.41 -8.86 -2.15
C LEU A 268 10.44 -9.08 -3.26
N PRO A 269 11.42 -9.98 -3.07
CA PRO A 269 12.44 -10.24 -4.07
C PRO A 269 11.81 -10.67 -5.40
N ALA A 270 12.22 -9.98 -6.48
CA ALA A 270 11.98 -10.46 -7.82
C ALA A 270 12.75 -11.79 -7.97
N TRP A 271 12.02 -12.85 -8.25
CA TRP A 271 12.60 -14.15 -8.59
C TRP A 271 12.76 -14.13 -10.09
N THR A 272 14.00 -14.14 -10.53
CA THR A 272 14.34 -14.50 -11.89
C THR A 272 14.41 -16.02 -11.90
N SER A 273 13.38 -16.69 -12.41
CA SER A 273 13.58 -18.09 -12.75
C SER A 273 14.58 -18.12 -13.93
N ASP A 274 15.59 -18.98 -13.88
CA ASP A 274 16.58 -19.15 -14.97
C ASP A 274 15.92 -19.65 -16.28
N HIS A 275 14.61 -19.91 -16.25
CA HIS A 275 13.80 -20.43 -17.36
C HIS A 275 12.60 -19.56 -17.74
N ASP A 276 12.43 -18.38 -17.12
CA ASP A 276 11.31 -17.50 -17.49
C ASP A 276 11.62 -16.82 -18.82
N ASP A 277 10.72 -17.00 -19.79
CA ASP A 277 10.66 -16.24 -21.02
C ASP A 277 10.90 -14.75 -20.72
N ALA A 278 11.98 -14.19 -21.26
CA ALA A 278 12.42 -12.81 -21.03
C ALA A 278 11.43 -11.72 -21.48
N SER A 279 10.21 -12.11 -21.87
CA SER A 279 9.14 -11.27 -22.38
C SER A 279 8.06 -10.91 -21.35
N ALA A 280 7.91 -11.68 -20.26
CA ALA A 280 6.94 -11.36 -19.22
C ALA A 280 7.59 -10.48 -18.15
N PRO A 281 7.06 -9.27 -17.86
CA PRO A 281 7.58 -8.45 -16.78
C PRO A 281 7.40 -9.22 -15.46
N PRO A 282 8.45 -9.33 -14.61
CA PRO A 282 8.32 -10.02 -13.34
C PRO A 282 7.24 -9.33 -12.52
N HIS A 283 6.19 -10.06 -12.14
CA HIS A 283 5.19 -9.55 -11.21
C HIS A 283 5.90 -9.22 -9.90
N ALA A 284 6.07 -7.92 -9.65
CA ALA A 284 6.60 -7.41 -8.40
C ALA A 284 5.46 -7.39 -7.38
N PHE A 285 5.74 -7.86 -6.18
CA PHE A 285 4.78 -7.90 -5.08
C PHE A 285 5.36 -7.13 -3.91
N SER A 286 4.47 -6.52 -3.13
CA SER A 286 4.80 -5.95 -1.83
C SER A 286 4.11 -6.74 -0.72
N ALA A 287 4.68 -6.72 0.48
CA ALA A 287 4.11 -7.37 1.65
C ALA A 287 4.24 -6.54 2.92
N ILE A 288 3.26 -6.68 3.81
CA ILE A 288 3.29 -6.16 5.19
C ILE A 288 2.68 -7.20 6.14
N CYS A 289 3.30 -7.41 7.30
CA CYS A 289 2.76 -8.26 8.35
C CYS A 289 1.66 -7.53 9.13
N LEU A 290 0.43 -8.04 9.04
CA LEU A 290 -0.72 -7.53 9.77
C LEU A 290 -0.76 -8.05 11.20
N ALA A 291 -0.34 -9.30 11.42
CA ALA A 291 -0.37 -9.91 12.74
C ALA A 291 0.68 -11.01 12.89
N SER A 292 1.28 -11.07 14.08
CA SER A 292 2.35 -12.00 14.42
C SER A 292 2.07 -12.69 15.75
N LYS A 293 1.88 -14.02 15.73
CA LYS A 293 1.76 -14.80 16.97
C LYS A 293 3.09 -14.89 17.69
N LEU A 294 4.21 -14.99 16.98
CA LEU A 294 5.54 -15.08 17.61
C LEU A 294 5.87 -13.80 18.38
N GLN A 295 5.55 -12.63 17.82
CA GLN A 295 5.79 -11.35 18.48
C GLN A 295 4.79 -11.09 19.60
N ALA A 296 3.50 -11.34 19.38
CA ALA A 296 2.45 -11.08 20.36
C ALA A 296 2.39 -12.12 21.49
N LYS A 297 3.01 -13.30 21.28
CA LYS A 297 2.90 -14.49 22.15
C LYS A 297 1.45 -14.93 22.39
N ALA A 298 0.54 -14.55 21.49
CA ALA A 298 -0.89 -14.79 21.56
C ALA A 298 -1.44 -14.99 20.16
N TRP A 299 -2.56 -15.71 20.05
CA TRP A 299 -3.26 -15.85 18.79
C TRP A 299 -3.81 -14.50 18.34
N PRO A 300 -3.63 -14.11 17.07
CA PRO A 300 -4.24 -12.89 16.58
C PRO A 300 -5.76 -13.07 16.56
N ALA A 301 -6.46 -12.16 17.24
CA ALA A 301 -7.92 -12.09 17.18
C ALA A 301 -8.35 -11.77 15.73
N VAL A 302 -9.34 -12.49 15.21
CA VAL A 302 -9.83 -12.32 13.83
C VAL A 302 -10.24 -10.87 13.61
N GLU A 303 -10.92 -10.28 14.58
CA GLU A 303 -11.38 -8.91 14.61
C GLU A 303 -10.23 -7.91 14.48
N SER A 304 -9.11 -8.18 15.16
CA SER A 304 -7.92 -7.35 15.06
C SER A 304 -7.28 -7.44 13.68
N VAL A 305 -7.31 -8.62 13.04
CA VAL A 305 -6.79 -8.79 11.68
C VAL A 305 -7.68 -8.06 10.67
N LEU A 306 -9.00 -8.22 10.76
CA LEU A 306 -9.96 -7.53 9.88
C LEU A 306 -9.81 -6.00 9.99
N ARG A 307 -9.72 -5.46 11.22
CA ARG A 307 -9.52 -4.02 11.43
C ARG A 307 -8.21 -3.53 10.81
N ARG A 308 -7.11 -4.25 11.03
CA ARG A 308 -5.81 -3.90 10.45
C ARG A 308 -5.82 -4.00 8.93
N LEU A 309 -6.50 -5.00 8.38
CA LEU A 309 -6.64 -5.18 6.94
C LEU A 309 -7.31 -3.96 6.27
N VAL A 310 -8.45 -3.49 6.81
CA VAL A 310 -9.14 -2.30 6.28
C VAL A 310 -8.21 -1.09 6.21
N THR A 311 -7.41 -0.88 7.26
CA THR A 311 -6.48 0.25 7.33
C THR A 311 -5.19 0.06 6.53
N ALA A 312 -4.84 -1.19 6.19
CA ALA A 312 -3.61 -1.54 5.49
C ALA A 312 -3.80 -1.62 3.97
N PHE A 313 -5.04 -1.66 3.46
CA PHE A 313 -5.25 -1.69 2.02
C PHE A 313 -4.54 -0.52 1.32
N PRO A 314 -3.91 -0.78 0.15
CA PRO A 314 -3.34 0.27 -0.67
C PRO A 314 -4.34 1.39 -0.92
N ARG A 315 -3.87 2.64 -0.91
CA ARG A 315 -4.67 3.81 -1.25
C ARG A 315 -4.31 4.26 -2.66
N ILE A 316 -5.34 4.50 -3.47
CA ILE A 316 -5.19 5.00 -4.83
C ILE A 316 -5.75 6.41 -4.93
N PRO A 317 -5.18 7.28 -5.78
CA PRO A 317 -5.78 8.55 -6.09
C PRO A 317 -7.08 8.34 -6.89
N LEU A 318 -8.19 8.89 -6.39
CA LEU A 318 -9.47 8.94 -7.07
C LEU A 318 -9.67 10.34 -7.64
N ARG A 319 -10.00 10.40 -8.94
CA ARG A 319 -10.39 11.64 -9.62
C ARG A 319 -11.90 11.64 -9.85
N VAL A 320 -12.62 12.54 -9.17
CA VAL A 320 -14.05 12.76 -9.38
C VAL A 320 -14.25 14.04 -10.17
N ALA A 321 -14.83 13.97 -11.36
CA ALA A 321 -15.22 15.16 -12.11
C ALA A 321 -16.73 15.40 -12.00
N VAL A 322 -17.11 16.66 -11.85
CA VAL A 322 -18.50 17.10 -11.87
C VAL A 322 -18.65 18.07 -13.03
N ARG A 323 -19.51 17.69 -13.97
CA ARG A 323 -19.78 18.46 -15.19
C ARG A 323 -21.27 18.69 -15.32
N ASN A 324 -21.68 19.69 -16.09
CA ASN A 324 -23.07 19.79 -16.50
C ASN A 324 -23.37 18.92 -17.72
N GLU A 325 -24.61 18.99 -18.21
CA GLU A 325 -25.06 18.27 -19.41
C GLU A 325 -24.27 18.67 -20.68
N ASP A 326 -23.78 19.90 -20.74
CA ASP A 326 -22.92 20.41 -21.83
C ASP A 326 -21.44 20.00 -21.69
N GLY A 327 -21.09 19.25 -20.64
CA GLY A 327 -19.71 18.85 -20.35
C GLY A 327 -18.84 19.94 -19.72
N LEU A 328 -19.39 21.11 -19.39
CA LEU A 328 -18.70 22.20 -18.71
C LEU A 328 -18.41 21.86 -17.25
N PRO A 329 -17.24 22.27 -16.72
CA PRO A 329 -16.85 21.99 -15.33
C PRO A 329 -17.71 22.76 -14.32
N VAL A 330 -18.04 22.11 -13.19
CA VAL A 330 -18.81 22.74 -12.10
C VAL A 330 -17.94 22.84 -10.84
N PRO A 331 -17.43 24.03 -10.49
CA PRO A 331 -16.62 24.23 -9.28
C PRO A 331 -17.45 24.24 -8.00
N GLY A 332 -16.79 24.04 -6.85
CA GLY A 332 -17.40 24.18 -5.52
C GLY A 332 -18.32 23.03 -5.09
N VAL A 333 -18.47 21.99 -5.89
CA VAL A 333 -19.29 20.81 -5.56
C VAL A 333 -18.58 20.00 -4.48
N ARG A 334 -19.27 19.73 -3.37
CA ARG A 334 -18.76 18.88 -2.32
C ARG A 334 -18.83 17.43 -2.77
N VAL A 335 -17.70 16.74 -2.69
CA VAL A 335 -17.59 15.31 -2.97
C VAL A 335 -17.09 14.62 -1.70
N GLU A 336 -17.81 13.59 -1.29
CA GLU A 336 -17.50 12.79 -0.11
C GLU A 336 -17.39 11.30 -0.50
N ALA A 337 -16.44 10.60 0.10
CA ALA A 337 -16.30 9.16 0.01
C ALA A 337 -16.43 8.55 1.38
N LEU A 338 -17.46 7.71 1.54
CA LEU A 338 -17.83 7.06 2.79
C LEU A 338 -17.64 5.56 2.64
N SER A 339 -16.87 4.92 3.51
CA SER A 339 -16.83 3.46 3.52
C SER A 339 -18.20 2.88 3.85
N THR A 340 -18.71 1.99 2.98
CA THR A 340 -19.97 1.28 3.21
C THR A 340 -19.78 -0.01 4.00
N GLN A 341 -18.52 -0.37 4.29
CA GLN A 341 -18.18 -1.38 5.30
C GLN A 341 -18.48 -0.83 6.71
N VAL A 342 -19.74 -0.51 6.95
CA VAL A 342 -20.31 -0.65 8.27
C VAL A 342 -20.47 -2.16 8.42
N LEU A 343 -19.67 -2.79 9.26
CA LEU A 343 -19.95 -4.13 9.77
C LEU A 343 -21.26 -4.01 10.57
N LYS A 344 -22.40 -3.96 9.87
CA LYS A 344 -23.70 -3.74 10.50
C LYS A 344 -24.00 -4.96 11.36
N PRO A 345 -24.34 -4.77 12.65
CA PRO A 345 -24.86 -5.85 13.46
C PRO A 345 -26.16 -6.34 12.80
N LYS A 346 -26.25 -7.64 12.50
CA LYS A 346 -27.54 -8.26 12.24
C LYS A 346 -28.28 -8.37 13.58
N SER A 347 -28.93 -7.29 14.01
CA SER A 347 -29.84 -7.35 15.14
C SER A 347 -31.20 -7.89 14.66
N SER A 348 -31.50 -9.14 15.01
CA SER A 348 -32.85 -9.49 15.49
C SER A 348 -32.97 -10.83 16.19
N ASP A 349 -31.89 -11.59 16.41
CA ASP A 349 -31.99 -12.79 17.26
C ASP A 349 -30.90 -12.86 18.32
N LYS A 350 -31.38 -13.00 19.55
CA LYS A 350 -30.62 -13.02 20.80
C LYS A 350 -29.58 -14.14 20.74
N LEU A 351 -28.31 -13.78 20.60
CA LEU A 351 -27.14 -14.43 21.21
C LEU A 351 -25.89 -13.65 20.79
N LEU A 352 -25.42 -12.78 21.70
CA LEU A 352 -24.05 -12.24 21.83
C LEU A 352 -23.14 -12.38 20.58
N GLU A 353 -23.39 -11.61 19.53
CA GLU A 353 -22.33 -11.32 18.54
C GLU A 353 -21.77 -9.92 18.79
N PRO A 354 -20.43 -9.75 18.87
CA PRO A 354 -19.84 -8.46 19.18
C PRO A 354 -20.10 -7.44 18.06
N GLU A 355 -20.57 -6.26 18.45
CA GLU A 355 -20.64 -5.08 17.59
C GLU A 355 -19.23 -4.70 17.12
N TYR A 356 -19.04 -4.50 15.82
CA TYR A 356 -17.77 -4.08 15.26
C TYR A 356 -17.84 -2.63 14.78
N ASP A 357 -17.61 -1.70 15.70
CA ASP A 357 -17.21 -0.36 15.30
C ASP A 357 -15.72 -0.42 14.89
N CYS A 358 -15.47 -0.69 13.61
CA CYS A 358 -14.18 -0.42 13.02
C CYS A 358 -14.04 1.11 12.98
N GLY A 359 -13.60 1.70 14.10
CA GLY A 359 -13.48 3.15 14.36
C GLY A 359 -12.51 3.93 13.46
N GLY A 360 -12.41 3.56 12.19
CA GLY A 360 -11.81 4.31 11.12
C GLY A 360 -12.76 4.31 9.94
N SER A 361 -13.96 4.89 10.09
CA SER A 361 -14.78 5.20 8.91
C SER A 361 -13.91 6.03 7.99
N THR A 362 -13.54 5.46 6.84
CA THR A 362 -12.85 6.21 5.80
C THR A 362 -13.86 7.21 5.27
N HIS A 363 -13.84 8.40 5.87
CA HIS A 363 -14.56 9.56 5.40
C HIS A 363 -13.51 10.51 4.84
N VAL A 364 -13.56 10.69 3.53
CA VAL A 364 -12.69 11.65 2.84
C VAL A 364 -13.61 12.59 2.07
N ALA A 365 -13.40 13.88 2.22
CA ALA A 365 -14.24 14.90 1.63
C ALA A 365 -13.37 15.98 0.98
N GLY A 366 -13.88 16.58 -0.09
CA GLY A 366 -13.26 17.69 -0.78
C GLY A 366 -14.27 18.46 -1.62
N CYS A 367 -13.81 19.51 -2.29
CA CYS A 367 -14.61 20.29 -3.22
C CYS A 367 -13.99 20.27 -4.61
N THR A 368 -14.82 20.35 -5.65
CA THR A 368 -14.32 20.51 -7.01
C THR A 368 -13.63 21.86 -7.22
N ASN A 369 -12.50 21.83 -7.92
CA ASN A 369 -11.75 23.04 -8.31
C ASN A 369 -12.40 23.75 -9.52
N ALA A 370 -11.74 24.77 -10.07
CA ALA A 370 -12.19 25.50 -11.27
C ALA A 370 -12.40 24.61 -12.52
N GLU A 371 -11.72 23.46 -12.58
CA GLU A 371 -11.87 22.46 -13.65
C GLU A 371 -13.00 21.45 -13.36
N GLY A 372 -13.76 21.66 -12.29
CA GLY A 372 -14.83 20.76 -11.87
C GLY A 372 -14.30 19.42 -11.34
N ILE A 373 -13.05 19.36 -10.87
CA ILE A 373 -12.41 18.12 -10.44
C ILE A 373 -12.13 18.17 -8.93
N CYS A 374 -12.53 17.12 -8.23
CA CYS A 374 -12.14 16.80 -6.87
C CYS A 374 -11.21 15.58 -6.89
N ARG A 375 -10.12 15.63 -6.14
CA ARG A 375 -9.16 14.51 -6.02
C ARG A 375 -8.93 14.18 -4.56
N PHE A 376 -8.91 12.90 -4.24
CA PHE A 376 -8.56 12.42 -2.90
C PHE A 376 -8.16 10.94 -2.96
N SER A 377 -7.47 10.43 -1.93
CA SER A 377 -7.06 9.03 -1.89
C SER A 377 -8.10 8.13 -1.24
N VAL A 378 -8.38 6.99 -1.87
CA VAL A 378 -9.35 6.00 -1.40
C VAL A 378 -8.72 4.60 -1.28
N PRO A 379 -9.13 3.78 -0.30
CA PRO A 379 -8.64 2.40 -0.18
C PRO A 379 -9.17 1.51 -1.31
N VAL A 380 -8.32 0.60 -1.81
CA VAL A 380 -8.75 -0.49 -2.70
C VAL A 380 -9.43 -1.61 -1.91
N CYS A 381 -10.23 -2.42 -2.59
CA CYS A 381 -10.93 -3.59 -2.02
C CYS A 381 -11.92 -3.28 -0.89
N VAL A 382 -12.20 -2.00 -0.65
CA VAL A 382 -13.19 -1.54 0.32
C VAL A 382 -14.33 -0.91 -0.47
N PRO A 383 -15.57 -1.42 -0.35
CA PRO A 383 -16.75 -0.77 -0.88
C PRO A 383 -16.92 0.66 -0.33
N LEU A 384 -17.12 1.62 -1.22
CA LEU A 384 -17.30 3.03 -0.90
C LEU A 384 -18.64 3.53 -1.45
N ARG A 385 -19.23 4.50 -0.76
CA ARG A 385 -20.32 5.32 -1.24
C ARG A 385 -19.76 6.69 -1.52
N LEU A 386 -19.72 7.04 -2.80
CA LEU A 386 -19.37 8.38 -3.25
C LEU A 386 -20.63 9.23 -3.30
N GLU A 387 -20.55 10.41 -2.72
CA GLU A 387 -21.63 11.40 -2.72
C GLU A 387 -21.12 12.70 -3.31
N ALA A 388 -21.88 13.27 -4.24
CA ALA A 388 -21.64 14.60 -4.78
C ALA A 388 -22.86 15.47 -4.49
N SER A 389 -22.65 16.62 -3.86
CA SER A 389 -23.71 17.54 -3.49
C SER A 389 -23.27 19.00 -3.57
N HIS A 390 -24.22 19.86 -3.90
CA HIS A 390 -24.05 21.31 -3.86
C HIS A 390 -25.38 21.94 -3.44
N GLU A 391 -25.34 23.02 -2.67
CA GLU A 391 -26.58 23.63 -2.13
C GLU A 391 -27.54 24.10 -3.23
N THR A 392 -27.00 24.73 -4.28
CA THR A 392 -27.79 25.31 -5.39
C THR A 392 -27.65 24.60 -6.75
N LEU A 393 -26.47 24.08 -7.10
CA LEU A 393 -26.14 23.65 -8.47
C LEU A 393 -26.57 22.22 -8.81
N MET A 394 -26.76 21.33 -7.82
CA MET A 394 -27.17 19.95 -8.07
C MET A 394 -27.88 19.34 -6.86
N ALA A 395 -28.85 18.46 -7.11
CA ALA A 395 -29.37 17.59 -6.07
C ALA A 395 -28.28 16.60 -5.61
N PRO A 396 -28.28 16.16 -4.33
CA PRO A 396 -27.35 15.14 -3.86
C PRO A 396 -27.44 13.86 -4.70
N GLN A 397 -26.30 13.42 -5.23
CA GLN A 397 -26.17 12.16 -5.96
C GLN A 397 -25.25 11.24 -5.19
N ALA A 398 -25.58 9.94 -5.16
CA ALA A 398 -24.77 8.94 -4.49
C ALA A 398 -24.59 7.69 -5.37
N ARG A 399 -23.40 7.09 -5.32
CA ARG A 399 -23.08 5.83 -6.00
C ARG A 399 -22.23 4.93 -5.12
N THR A 400 -22.48 3.63 -5.18
CA THR A 400 -21.62 2.63 -4.54
C THR A 400 -20.59 2.16 -5.54
N VAL A 401 -19.31 2.24 -5.17
CA VAL A 401 -18.17 1.88 -6.02
C VAL A 401 -17.23 0.93 -5.28
N LEU A 402 -16.49 0.13 -6.04
CA LEU A 402 -15.44 -0.74 -5.53
C LEU A 402 -14.23 -0.64 -6.45
N TYR A 403 -13.09 -0.21 -5.89
CA TYR A 403 -11.86 -0.07 -6.66
C TYR A 403 -10.91 -1.24 -6.44
N THR A 404 -10.44 -1.82 -7.53
CA THR A 404 -9.49 -2.94 -7.55
C THR A 404 -8.24 -2.63 -8.37
N SER A 405 -8.15 -1.45 -9.00
CA SER A 405 -7.02 -1.06 -9.85
C SER A 405 -6.54 0.37 -9.56
N PHE A 406 -5.32 0.70 -10.00
CA PHE A 406 -4.66 1.98 -9.71
C PHE A 406 -5.29 3.20 -10.42
N LYS A 407 -6.13 2.98 -11.44
CA LYS A 407 -6.77 4.06 -12.19
C LYS A 407 -8.26 4.10 -11.85
N ALA A 408 -8.64 5.05 -11.01
CA ALA A 408 -10.03 5.29 -10.63
C ALA A 408 -10.44 6.71 -11.03
N ALA A 409 -11.49 6.79 -11.85
CA ALA A 409 -12.09 8.05 -12.25
C ALA A 409 -13.62 7.89 -12.24
N GLU A 410 -14.31 8.91 -11.73
CA GLU A 410 -15.76 8.94 -11.64
C GLU A 410 -16.28 10.28 -12.14
N ASP A 411 -17.46 10.24 -12.75
CA ASP A 411 -18.13 11.43 -13.27
C ASP A 411 -19.55 11.56 -12.70
N PHE A 412 -19.87 12.75 -12.21
CA PHE A 412 -21.22 13.19 -11.82
C PHE A 412 -21.71 14.29 -12.75
N VAL A 413 -23.03 14.32 -12.98
CA VAL A 413 -23.66 15.30 -13.88
C VAL A 413 -24.55 16.24 -13.09
N ALA A 414 -24.28 17.53 -13.12
CA ALA A 414 -25.10 18.57 -12.51
C ALA A 414 -26.20 19.01 -13.49
N GLU A 415 -27.46 18.72 -13.16
CA GLU A 415 -28.63 19.04 -13.99
C GLU A 415 -28.96 20.55 -14.04
N ARG A 416 -28.47 21.35 -13.07
CA ARG A 416 -28.82 22.78 -12.92
C ARG A 416 -27.61 23.70 -12.95
N THR A 417 -27.08 23.99 -14.14
CA THR A 417 -26.08 25.07 -14.33
C THR A 417 -26.63 26.35 -14.94
N LEU A 418 -27.86 26.36 -15.44
CA LEU A 418 -28.31 27.39 -16.39
C LEU A 418 -28.66 28.78 -15.83
N GLN A 419 -28.62 29.03 -14.51
CA GLN A 419 -29.13 30.31 -13.97
C GLN A 419 -28.12 31.24 -13.30
N LEU A 420 -26.90 30.82 -12.98
CA LEU A 420 -25.95 31.69 -12.24
C LEU A 420 -24.96 32.45 -13.12
N TRP A 421 -24.66 31.98 -14.33
CA TRP A 421 -23.73 32.68 -15.23
C TRP A 421 -24.38 33.81 -16.04
N GLN A 422 -25.70 33.97 -15.97
CA GLN A 422 -26.42 35.06 -16.66
C GLN A 422 -26.69 36.29 -15.77
N VAL A 423 -26.24 36.30 -14.52
CA VAL A 423 -26.51 37.42 -13.58
C VAL A 423 -25.29 38.34 -13.38
N GLU A 424 -24.12 37.99 -13.90
CA GLU A 424 -22.90 38.84 -13.83
C GLU A 424 -22.38 39.32 -15.20
N ALA A 425 -23.20 39.25 -16.26
CA ALA A 425 -22.87 39.82 -17.57
C ALA A 425 -23.51 41.20 -17.80
#